data_AF-A0A7D9L553-F1
#
_entry.id   AF-A0A7D9L553-F1
#
_cell.length_a   1.000
_cell.length_b   1.000
_cell.length_c   1.000
_cell.angle_alpha   90.00
_cell.angle_beta   90.00
_cell.angle_gamma   90.00
#
_symmetry.space_group_name_H-M   'P 1'
#
loop_
_entity.id
_entity.type
_entity.pdbx_description
1 polymer ?
#
loop_
_entity_poly.entity_id
_entity_poly.type
_entity_poly.pdbx_seq_one_letter_code
_entity_poly.pdbx_strand_id
1 'polypeptide(L)'
;MKLLGITELQKDGLNQVKRQLVNWLLTTARCALHKSAVDYRVRAEIVPPRSLFVAAAKSHIMYEYKRAIKRRQLQQFEDQWCTNEALARVVNEELLMKL
;
A
#
# COMPACT_ATOMS: atom_id res chain seq x y z
N MET A 1 -8.37 26.85 18.18
CA MET A 1 -8.29 26.50 16.75
C MET A 1 -7.95 25.01 16.67
N LYS A 2 -8.94 24.14 16.44
CA LYS A 2 -8.77 22.68 16.42
C LYS A 2 -8.13 22.29 15.09
N LEU A 3 -6.89 21.77 15.12
CA LEU A 3 -6.27 21.17 13.95
C LEU A 3 -7.08 19.94 13.53
N LEU A 4 -7.48 19.90 12.27
CA LEU A 4 -8.10 18.77 11.62
C LEU A 4 -7.22 17.51 11.78
N GLY A 5 -7.76 16.48 12.44
CA GLY A 5 -7.39 15.10 12.11
C GLY A 5 -6.51 14.31 13.08
N ILE A 6 -6.38 14.69 14.35
CA ILE A 6 -5.86 13.74 15.36
C ILE A 6 -7.05 13.26 16.20
N THR A 7 -7.71 12.21 15.71
CA THR A 7 -8.61 11.42 16.55
C THR A 7 -7.73 10.68 17.54
N GLU A 8 -7.82 11.04 18.83
CA GLU A 8 -7.33 10.19 19.91
C GLU A 8 -8.15 8.90 19.89
N LEU A 9 -7.65 7.91 19.14
CA LEU A 9 -8.20 6.57 19.14
C LEU A 9 -7.84 5.91 20.47
N GLN A 10 -8.87 5.72 21.29
CA GLN A 10 -8.89 4.78 22.40
C GLN A 10 -8.18 3.48 22.00
N LYS A 11 -7.38 2.97 22.94
CA LYS A 11 -6.64 1.71 22.87
C LYS A 11 -7.57 0.57 22.43
N ASP A 12 -7.55 0.22 21.14
CA ASP A 12 -7.52 -1.15 20.60
C ASP A 12 -7.60 -1.16 19.06
N GLY A 13 -6.83 -2.04 18.41
CA GLY A 13 -7.20 -2.60 17.10
C GLY A 13 -6.17 -2.55 15.95
N LEU A 14 -5.44 -1.44 15.76
CA LEU A 14 -4.51 -1.31 14.62
C LEU A 14 -3.05 -1.14 15.09
N ASN A 15 -2.25 -2.19 14.95
CA ASN A 15 -0.80 -2.17 15.19
C ASN A 15 -0.15 -0.99 14.41
N GLN A 16 0.84 -0.32 14.99
CA GLN A 16 1.55 0.82 14.39
C GLN A 16 1.97 0.55 12.93
N VAL A 17 2.38 -0.68 12.63
CA VAL A 17 2.76 -1.09 11.28
C VAL A 17 1.59 -1.02 10.29
N LYS A 18 0.39 -1.47 10.69
CA LYS A 18 -0.81 -1.39 9.86
C LYS A 18 -1.21 0.08 9.60
N ARG A 19 -1.04 0.96 10.58
CA ARG A 19 -1.25 2.41 10.39
C ARG A 19 -0.27 3.01 9.38
N GLN A 20 1.01 2.64 9.47
CA GLN A 20 2.03 3.08 8.52
C GLN A 20 1.73 2.58 7.11
N LEU A 21 1.27 1.34 6.95
CA LEU A 21 0.84 0.79 5.68
C LEU A 21 -0.34 1.57 5.07
N VAL A 22 -1.37 1.84 5.86
CA VAL A 22 -2.54 2.63 5.40
C VAL A 22 -2.11 4.04 4.98
N ASN A 23 -1.27 4.71 5.77
CA ASN A 23 -0.75 6.03 5.43
C ASN A 23 0.08 6.01 4.14
N TRP A 24 0.87 4.96 3.94
CA TRP A 24 1.64 4.76 2.72
C TRP A 24 0.73 4.52 1.50
N LEU A 25 -0.33 3.72 1.64
CA LEU A 25 -1.32 3.49 0.56
C LEU A 25 -2.03 4.78 0.17
N LEU A 26 -2.50 5.57 1.16
CA LEU A 26 -3.14 6.86 0.92
C LEU A 26 -2.19 7.86 0.24
N THR A 27 -0.91 7.84 0.64
CA THR A 27 0.12 8.67 -0.01
C THR A 27 0.34 8.26 -1.45
N THR A 28 0.48 6.96 -1.71
CA THR A 28 0.64 6.42 -3.06
C THR A 28 -0.56 6.75 -3.95
N ALA A 29 -1.79 6.65 -3.43
CA ALA A 29 -3.01 7.01 -4.15
C ALA A 29 -3.05 8.50 -4.53
N ARG A 30 -2.70 9.38 -3.58
CA ARG A 30 -2.58 10.83 -3.84
C ARG A 30 -1.51 11.14 -4.88
N CYS A 31 -0.35 10.49 -4.82
CA CYS A 31 0.70 10.63 -5.83
C CYS A 31 0.23 10.15 -7.21
N ALA A 32 -0.53 9.06 -7.28
CA ALA A 32 -1.07 8.54 -8.53
C ALA A 32 -2.11 9.49 -9.17
N LEU A 33 -3.00 10.08 -8.36
CA LEU A 33 -3.93 11.12 -8.80
C LEU A 33 -3.19 12.34 -9.35
N HIS A 34 -2.19 12.83 -8.60
CA HIS A 34 -1.39 13.97 -9.02
C HIS A 34 -0.65 13.68 -10.33
N LYS A 35 0.01 12.53 -10.44
CA LYS A 35 0.76 12.13 -11.63
C LYS A 35 -0.14 11.99 -12.86
N SER A 36 -1.29 11.33 -12.72
CA SER A 36 -2.28 11.23 -13.79
C SER A 36 -2.70 12.60 -14.34
N ALA A 37 -2.97 13.55 -13.44
CA ALA A 37 -3.31 14.91 -13.84
C ALA A 37 -2.14 15.65 -14.53
N VAL A 38 -0.91 15.43 -14.09
CA VAL A 38 0.30 16.01 -14.71
C VAL A 38 0.53 15.41 -16.10
N ASP A 39 0.44 14.09 -16.24
CA ASP A 39 0.64 13.39 -17.53
C ASP A 39 -0.39 13.86 -18.57
N TYR A 40 -1.65 14.04 -18.16
CA TYR A 40 -2.66 14.64 -19.02
C TYR A 40 -2.32 16.07 -19.45
N ARG A 41 -1.90 16.92 -18.50
CA ARG A 41 -1.60 18.35 -18.79
C ARG A 41 -0.36 18.55 -19.65
N VAL A 42 0.68 17.75 -19.44
CA VAL A 42 2.00 17.95 -20.05
C VAL A 42 2.15 17.14 -21.34
N ARG A 43 1.56 15.95 -21.40
CA ARG A 43 1.77 14.98 -22.49
C ARG A 43 0.50 14.66 -23.26
N ALA A 44 -0.66 15.18 -22.84
CA ALA A 44 -1.98 14.77 -23.34
C ALA A 44 -2.24 13.26 -23.22
N GLU A 45 -1.53 12.58 -22.31
CA GLU A 45 -1.67 11.14 -22.06
C GLU A 45 -2.75 10.89 -21.00
N ILE A 46 -3.73 10.04 -21.31
CA ILE A 46 -4.76 9.64 -20.34
C ILE A 46 -4.29 8.35 -19.66
N VAL A 47 -3.65 8.51 -18.49
CA VAL A 47 -3.28 7.38 -17.64
C VAL A 47 -4.22 7.33 -16.43
N PRO A 48 -5.00 6.26 -16.23
CA PRO A 48 -5.90 6.17 -15.08
C PRO A 48 -5.13 6.22 -13.75
N PRO A 49 -5.54 7.03 -12.75
CA PRO A 49 -4.89 7.06 -11.45
C PRO A 49 -4.83 5.67 -10.79
N ARG A 50 -5.87 4.85 -11.00
CA ARG A 50 -5.93 3.48 -10.49
C ARG A 50 -4.79 2.62 -11.03
N SER A 51 -4.42 2.73 -12.31
CA SER A 51 -3.35 1.90 -12.87
C SER A 51 -1.98 2.29 -12.30
N LEU A 52 -1.73 3.60 -12.15
CA LEU A 52 -0.52 4.11 -11.49
C LEU A 52 -0.43 3.64 -10.03
N PHE A 53 -1.53 3.74 -9.29
CA PHE A 53 -1.59 3.28 -7.90
C PHE A 53 -1.34 1.77 -7.80
N VAL A 54 -2.06 0.95 -8.58
CA VAL A 54 -1.93 -0.51 -8.54
C VAL A 54 -0.51 -0.93 -8.93
N ALA A 55 0.09 -0.32 -9.96
CA ALA A 55 1.46 -0.62 -10.37
C ALA A 55 2.47 -0.32 -9.24
N ALA A 56 2.36 0.86 -8.61
CA ALA A 56 3.22 1.24 -7.49
C ALA A 56 3.01 0.30 -6.29
N ALA A 57 1.74 0.02 -5.93
CA ALA A 57 1.40 -0.85 -4.81
C ALA A 57 1.94 -2.28 -5.01
N LYS A 58 1.70 -2.87 -6.18
CA LYS A 58 2.19 -4.20 -6.54
C LYS A 58 3.71 -4.28 -6.50
N SER A 59 4.40 -3.29 -7.07
CA SER A 59 5.87 -3.26 -7.08
C SER A 59 6.47 -3.24 -5.67
N HIS A 60 5.89 -2.45 -4.76
CA HIS A 60 6.36 -2.34 -3.39
C HIS A 60 6.08 -3.61 -2.57
N ILE A 61 4.86 -4.17 -2.66
CA ILE A 61 4.52 -5.42 -1.97
C ILE A 61 5.41 -6.57 -2.46
N MET A 62 5.66 -6.65 -3.77
CA MET A 62 6.57 -7.64 -4.34
C MET A 62 8.01 -7.47 -3.83
N TYR A 63 8.48 -6.23 -3.69
CA TYR A 63 9.80 -5.95 -3.10
C TYR A 63 9.88 -6.42 -1.64
N GLU A 64 8.88 -6.07 -0.83
CA GLU A 64 8.80 -6.47 0.58
C GLU A 64 8.71 -7.99 0.74
N TYR A 65 7.97 -8.66 -0.14
CA TYR A 65 7.87 -10.11 -0.20
C TYR A 65 9.23 -10.77 -0.46
N LYS A 66 9.94 -10.33 -1.51
CA LYS A 66 11.29 -10.84 -1.83
C LYS A 66 12.27 -10.59 -0.69
N ARG A 67 12.16 -9.44 -0.02
CA ARG A 67 12.97 -9.10 1.15
C ARG A 67 12.64 -10.01 2.33
N ALA A 68 11.37 -10.35 2.56
CA ALA A 68 10.93 -11.24 3.62
C ALA A 68 11.42 -12.69 3.39
N ILE A 69 11.33 -13.22 2.16
CA ILE A 69 11.90 -14.52 1.79
C ILE A 69 13.39 -14.57 2.14
N LYS A 70 14.16 -13.58 1.69
CA LYS A 70 15.62 -13.52 1.94
C LYS A 70 15.96 -13.49 3.42
N ARG A 71 15.12 -12.88 4.25
CA ARG A 71 15.32 -12.77 5.70
C ARG A 71 14.69 -13.91 6.50
N ARG A 72 14.02 -14.86 5.85
CA ARG A 72 13.20 -15.90 6.51
C ARG A 72 12.15 -15.32 7.47
N GLN A 73 11.55 -14.20 7.09
CA GLN A 73 10.57 -13.43 7.87
C GLN A 73 9.19 -13.41 7.21
N LEU A 74 8.77 -14.53 6.60
CA LEU A 74 7.54 -14.61 5.82
C LEU A 74 6.29 -14.38 6.68
N GLN A 75 6.25 -14.94 7.88
CA GLN A 75 5.14 -14.76 8.83
C GLN A 75 4.93 -13.28 9.20
N GLN A 76 6.03 -12.55 9.45
CA GLN A 76 5.96 -11.12 9.72
C GLN A 76 5.47 -10.33 8.49
N PHE A 77 5.83 -10.76 7.29
CA PHE A 77 5.32 -10.15 6.07
C PHE A 77 3.81 -10.36 5.93
N GLU A 78 3.30 -11.56 6.17
CA GLU A 78 1.86 -11.85 6.09
C GLU A 78 1.05 -10.97 7.06
N ASP A 79 1.47 -10.88 8.31
CA ASP A 79 0.80 -10.08 9.34
C ASP A 79 0.73 -8.58 9.00
N GLN A 80 1.76 -8.07 8.32
CA GLN A 80 1.91 -6.66 8.02
C GLN A 80 1.30 -6.29 6.67
N TRP A 81 1.64 -7.02 5.61
CA TRP A 81 1.37 -6.64 4.22
C TRP A 81 0.16 -7.32 3.61
N CYS A 82 -0.25 -8.48 4.12
CA CYS A 82 -1.46 -9.15 3.61
C CYS A 82 -2.75 -8.56 4.21
N THR A 83 -2.68 -7.94 5.42
CA THR A 83 -3.78 -7.26 6.14
C THR A 83 -5.15 -7.93 5.94
N ASN A 84 -5.40 -9.05 6.61
CA ASN A 84 -6.63 -9.85 6.47
C ASN A 84 -6.97 -10.21 5.00
N GLU A 85 -5.93 -10.48 4.22
CA GLU A 85 -6.03 -10.74 2.78
C GLU A 85 -6.63 -9.62 1.92
N ALA A 86 -6.57 -8.35 2.35
CA ALA A 86 -7.11 -7.22 1.59
C ALA A 86 -6.21 -6.80 0.41
N LEU A 87 -4.89 -6.85 0.59
CA LEU A 87 -3.91 -6.36 -0.40
C LEU A 87 -3.25 -7.50 -1.16
N ALA A 88 -2.89 -8.54 -0.43
CA ALA A 88 -2.23 -9.73 -0.94
C ALA A 88 -2.53 -10.92 -0.02
N ARG A 89 -2.24 -12.11 -0.51
CA ARG A 89 -2.28 -13.37 0.23
C ARG A 89 -1.06 -14.19 -0.16
N VAL A 90 -0.48 -14.91 0.79
CA VAL A 90 0.54 -15.92 0.49
C VAL A 90 -0.12 -17.30 0.53
N VAL A 91 0.09 -18.11 -0.50
CA VAL A 91 -0.40 -19.49 -0.59
C VAL A 91 0.75 -20.35 -1.07
N ASN A 92 1.14 -21.39 -0.31
CA ASN A 92 2.25 -22.28 -0.66
C ASN A 92 3.56 -21.53 -1.00
N GLU A 93 3.90 -20.48 -0.24
CA GLU A 93 5.07 -19.62 -0.53
C GLU A 93 5.00 -18.90 -1.89
N GLU A 94 3.80 -18.69 -2.42
CA GLU A 94 3.55 -17.83 -3.58
C GLU A 94 2.71 -16.61 -3.18
N LEU A 95 3.14 -15.43 -3.64
CA LEU A 95 2.44 -14.17 -3.39
C LEU A 95 1.33 -13.95 -4.43
N LEU A 96 0.08 -13.96 -3.97
CA LEU A 96 -1.12 -13.62 -4.75
C LEU A 96 -1.55 -12.18 -4.42
N MET A 97 -1.50 -11.28 -5.40
CA MET A 97 -1.90 -9.88 -5.24
C MET A 97 -3.39 -9.68 -5.57
N LYS A 98 -4.12 -8.95 -4.73
CA LYS A 98 -5.58 -8.70 -4.88
C LYS A 98 -5.95 -7.28 -5.34
N LEU A 99 -4.95 -6.39 -5.49
CA LEU A 99 -5.07 -4.99 -5.95
C LEU A 99 -5.37 -4.84 -7.45
#